data_AF-A0A1Y6F5Q6-F1
#
_entry.id   AF-A0A1Y6F5Q6-F1
#
_cell.length_a   1.000
_cell.length_b   1.000
_cell.length_c   1.000
_cell.angle_alpha   90.00
_cell.angle_beta   90.00
_cell.angle_gamma   90.00
#
_symmetry.space_group_name_H-M   'P 1'
#
loop_
_entity.id
_entity.type
_entity.pdbx_description
1 polymer ?
#
loop_
_entity_poly.entity_id
_entity_poly.type
_entity_poly.pdbx_seq_one_letter_code
_entity_poly.pdbx_strand_id
1 'polypeptide(L)' 'MYNRSFFQTKLGQAAMASIAAMVAFVALSTQMHASPALAAAPQHQTVEIA' A
#
# COMPACT_ATOMS: atom_id res chain seq x y z
N MET A 1 -18.06 -6.22 -18.09
CA MET A 1 -17.08 -7.10 -17.43
C MET A 1 -17.05 -6.87 -15.91
N TYR A 2 -18.21 -6.88 -15.25
CA TYR A 2 -18.33 -6.78 -13.79
C TYR A 2 -19.43 -7.74 -13.33
N ASN A 3 -19.18 -9.04 -13.51
CA ASN A 3 -20.14 -10.07 -13.12
C ASN A 3 -19.85 -10.48 -11.68
N ARG A 4 -20.78 -10.20 -10.76
CA ARG A 4 -20.72 -10.62 -9.36
C ARG A 4 -20.43 -12.12 -9.19
N SER A 5 -20.74 -12.92 -10.22
CA SER A 5 -20.37 -14.33 -10.33
C SER A 5 -18.87 -14.58 -10.17
N PHE A 6 -17.98 -13.70 -10.65
CA PHE A 6 -16.54 -13.87 -10.50
C PHE A 6 -16.12 -13.89 -9.03
N PHE A 7 -16.71 -13.01 -8.20
CA PHE A 7 -16.45 -12.97 -6.76
C PHE A 7 -16.95 -14.22 -6.02
N GLN A 8 -17.86 -15.00 -6.59
CA GLN A 8 -18.29 -16.28 -5.99
C GLN A 8 -17.37 -17.45 -6.33
N THR A 9 -16.44 -17.27 -7.27
CA THR A 9 -15.46 -18.31 -7.60
C THR A 9 -14.36 -18.36 -6.52
N LYS A 10 -13.71 -19.53 -6.37
CA LYS A 10 -12.56 -19.67 -5.45
C LYS A 10 -11.43 -18.68 -5.78
N LEU A 11 -11.21 -18.40 -7.07
CA LEU A 11 -10.23 -17.43 -7.53
C LEU A 11 -10.62 -15.99 -7.14
N GLY A 12 -11.90 -15.63 -7.33
CA GLY A 12 -12.41 -14.31 -6.94
C GLY A 12 -12.39 -14.11 -5.43
N GLN A 13 -12.72 -15.13 -4.64
CA GLN A 13 -12.62 -15.10 -3.18
C GLN A 13 -11.17 -14.92 -2.72
N ALA A 14 -10.22 -15.65 -3.31
CA ALA A 14 -8.79 -15.48 -3.00
C ALA A 14 -8.29 -14.07 -3.35
N ALA A 15 -8.71 -13.53 -4.50
CA ALA A 15 -8.37 -12.17 -4.91
C ALA A 15 -8.96 -11.12 -3.95
N MET A 16 -10.23 -11.27 -3.55
CA MET A 16 -10.85 -10.39 -2.55
C MET A 16 -10.18 -10.49 -1.18
N ALA A 17 -9.78 -11.68 -0.75
CA ALA A 17 -9.05 -11.88 0.50
C ALA A 17 -7.70 -11.15 0.49
N SER A 18 -6.95 -11.21 -0.62
CA SER A 18 -5.68 -10.49 -0.77
C SER A 18 -5.88 -8.97 -0.73
N ILE A 19 -6.89 -8.46 -1.46
CA ILE A 19 -7.23 -7.03 -1.44
C ILE A 19 -7.66 -6.60 -0.04
N ALA A 20 -8.53 -7.37 0.62
CA ALA A 20 -8.98 -7.07 1.98
C ALA A 20 -7.81 -7.06 2.97
N ALA A 21 -6.87 -8.00 2.87
CA ALA A 21 -5.66 -8.00 3.69
C ALA A 21 -4.79 -6.76 3.45
N MET A 22 -4.63 -6.35 2.19
CA MET A 22 -3.87 -5.14 1.85
C MET A 22 -4.55 -3.88 2.40
N VAL A 23 -5.88 -3.78 2.27
CA VAL A 23 -6.66 -2.66 2.82
C VAL A 23 -6.60 -2.64 4.35
N ALA A 24 -6.72 -3.79 5.01
CA ALA A 24 -6.59 -3.89 6.46
C ALA A 24 -5.21 -3.45 6.93
N PHE A 25 -4.15 -3.89 6.23
CA PHE A 25 -2.78 -3.46 6.52
C PHE A 25 -2.58 -1.97 6.31
N VAL A 26 -3.09 -1.40 5.21
CA VAL A 26 -3.02 0.04 4.94
C VAL A 26 -3.80 0.82 6.00
N ALA A 27 -5.03 0.43 6.33
CA ALA A 27 -5.83 1.10 7.35
C ALA A 27 -5.15 1.07 8.73
N LEU A 28 -4.59 -0.08 9.12
CA LEU A 28 -3.80 -0.20 10.34
C LEU A 28 -2.52 0.67 10.27
N SER A 29 -1.82 0.66 9.13
CA SER A 29 -0.65 1.50 8.90
C SER A 29 -0.99 2.99 8.97
N THR A 30 -2.14 3.45 8.46
CA THR A 30 -2.56 4.84 8.58
C THR A 30 -2.88 5.26 10.01
N GLN A 31 -3.34 4.32 10.85
CA GLN A 31 -3.55 4.59 12.28
C GLN A 31 -2.24 4.61 13.06
N MET A 32 -1.25 3.79 12.66
CA MET A 32 0.07 3.76 13.29
C MET A 32 1.01 4.88 12.78
N HIS A 33 0.89 5.30 11.52
CA HIS A 33 1.57 6.46 10.95
C HIS A 33 0.80 7.75 11.24
N ALA A 34 0.60 8.05 12.52
CA ALA A 34 0.28 9.39 12.99
C ALA A 34 1.50 10.34 12.97
N SER A 35 2.67 9.84 12.52
CA SER A 35 3.82 10.66 12.17
C SER A 35 4.09 10.50 10.68
N PRO A 36 4.08 11.58 9.88
CA PRO A 36 4.40 11.49 8.47
C PRO A 36 5.82 10.92 8.35
N ALA A 37 5.95 9.75 7.73
CA ALA A 37 7.21 9.34 7.16
C ALA A 37 7.50 10.31 6.01
N LEU A 38 8.06 11.47 6.35
CA LEU A 38 8.79 12.30 5.41
C LEU A 38 9.79 11.36 4.77
N ALA A 39 9.53 10.94 3.54
CA ALA A 39 10.53 10.28 2.71
C ALA A 39 11.80 11.11 2.88
N ALA A 40 12.81 10.54 3.56
CA ALA A 40 14.02 11.27 3.88
C ALA A 40 14.57 11.80 2.57
N ALA A 41 14.50 13.13 2.39
CA ALA A 41 15.08 13.76 1.22
C ALA A 41 16.53 13.30 1.16
N PRO A 42 16.99 12.72 0.03
CA PRO A 42 18.37 12.31 -0.07
C PRO A 42 19.23 13.56 0.17
N GLN A 43 19.99 13.56 1.27
CA GLN A 43 21.00 14.57 1.54
C GLN A 43 22.14 14.36 0.54
N HIS A 44 21.92 14.72 -0.73
CA HIS A 44 22.97 14.73 -1.73
C HIS A 44 23.84 15.95 -1.43
N GLN A 45 24.88 15.74 -0.62
CA GLN A 45 25.90 16.74 -0.38
C GLN A 45 26.70 16.91 -1.68
N THR A 46 26.27 17.85 -2.52
CA THR A 46 27.04 18.29 -3.68
C THR A 46 28.22 19.09 -3.14
N VAL A 47 29.36 18.42 -2.97
CA VAL A 47 30.63 19.08 -2.70
C VAL A 47 31.07 19.71 -4.02
N GLU A 48 30.88 21.01 -4.17
CA GLU A 48 31.52 21.75 -5.24
C GLU A 48 33.00 21.94 -4.89
N ILE A 49 33.85 21.28 -5.67
CA ILE A 49 35.30 21.43 -5.65
C ILE A 49 35.64 22.77 -6.30
N ALA A 50 36.03 23.74 -5.47
CA ALA A 50 36.61 25.02 -5.87
C ALA A 50 38.12 24.90 -6.15
#